data_AF-M6D2F0-F1
#
_entry.id   AF-M6D2F0-F1
#
_cell.length_a   1.000
_cell.length_b   1.000
_cell.length_c   1.000
_cell.angle_alpha   90.00
_cell.angle_beta   90.00
_cell.angle_gamma   90.00
#
_symmetry.space_group_name_H-M   'P 1'
#
loop_
_entity.id
_entity.type
_entity.pdbx_description
1 polymer ?
#
loop_
_entity_poly.entity_id
_entity_poly.type
_entity_poly.pdbx_seq_one_letter_code
_entity_poly.pdbx_strand_id
1 'polypeptide(L)'
;MATYFPNVFEGMPEQSDSQLVFKLLLVNQLAALAPWSFSKGVYKFSKELAKELVSSALPEKIPTEILKKIPLWSIYVEIPEGIIEDCNGFFVFLESTDGEEELRILPDYDNQPPFPLILKLGDYTVEESILELLKTNTKKVEQKLGFAGFERIKESIKTQTLELEKFITLILYICSENAEITGTYSHTTYKQRAKEKSNIELNQAAQVTVWDVGKEIGKKLRDYRETKKQTEIQSNMKSPHIRRAHWHHFWIGGKRSKELLLRWLSPIPVNL
;
A
#
# COMPACT_ATOMS: atom_id res chain seq x y z
N MET A 1 -11.86 8.96 -11.44
CA MET A 1 -12.38 7.72 -12.07
C MET A 1 -13.34 8.02 -13.21
N ALA A 2 -14.41 8.82 -13.00
CA ALA A 2 -15.37 9.20 -14.04
C ALA A 2 -14.72 9.85 -15.28
N THR A 3 -13.60 10.56 -15.08
CA THR A 3 -12.78 11.15 -16.15
C THR A 3 -12.34 10.15 -17.23
N TYR A 4 -12.22 8.87 -16.88
CA TYR A 4 -11.79 7.84 -17.83
C TYR A 4 -12.95 7.09 -18.49
N PHE A 5 -14.20 7.29 -18.05
CA PHE A 5 -15.37 6.62 -18.64
C PHE A 5 -15.50 6.86 -20.14
N PRO A 6 -15.30 8.09 -20.68
CA PRO A 6 -15.41 8.32 -22.12
C PRO A 6 -14.40 7.55 -22.98
N ASN A 7 -13.32 7.04 -22.39
CA ASN A 7 -12.33 6.23 -23.10
C ASN A 7 -12.75 4.76 -23.25
N VAL A 8 -13.76 4.31 -22.50
CA VAL A 8 -14.16 2.90 -22.38
C VAL A 8 -15.65 2.67 -22.63
N PHE A 9 -16.48 3.69 -22.37
CA PHE A 9 -17.93 3.67 -22.53
C PHE A 9 -18.36 4.78 -23.51
N GLU A 10 -19.38 4.49 -24.31
CA GLU A 10 -20.03 5.50 -25.18
C GLU A 10 -20.92 6.48 -24.40
N GLY A 11 -21.13 6.23 -23.10
CA GLY A 11 -21.94 7.03 -22.18
C GLY A 11 -21.64 6.66 -20.72
N MET A 12 -22.60 6.90 -19.82
CA MET A 12 -22.46 6.44 -18.44
C MET A 12 -22.56 4.90 -18.37
N PRO A 13 -21.89 4.25 -17.40
CA PRO A 13 -21.98 2.80 -17.26
C PRO A 13 -23.42 2.34 -16.98
N GLU A 14 -23.93 1.40 -17.78
CA GLU A 14 -25.26 0.83 -17.64
C GLU A 14 -25.21 -0.62 -17.12
N GLN A 15 -26.15 -0.99 -16.24
CA GLN A 15 -26.20 -2.35 -15.67
C GLN A 15 -26.52 -3.44 -16.70
N SER A 16 -27.16 -3.07 -17.81
CA SER A 16 -27.48 -3.93 -18.96
C SER A 16 -26.26 -4.28 -19.82
N ASP A 17 -25.14 -3.55 -19.69
CA ASP A 17 -23.95 -3.81 -20.49
C ASP A 17 -23.30 -5.15 -20.09
N SER A 18 -23.33 -6.12 -21.00
CA SER A 18 -22.71 -7.44 -20.82
C SER A 18 -21.20 -7.39 -20.52
N GLN A 19 -20.52 -6.29 -20.89
CA GLN A 19 -19.09 -6.07 -20.65
C GLN A 19 -18.82 -5.11 -19.48
N LEU A 20 -19.85 -4.71 -18.72
CA LEU A 20 -19.74 -3.70 -17.67
C LEU A 20 -18.55 -3.95 -16.72
N VAL A 21 -18.42 -5.18 -16.21
CA VAL A 21 -17.36 -5.53 -15.25
C VAL A 21 -15.98 -5.34 -15.89
N PHE A 22 -15.76 -5.86 -17.09
CA PHE A 22 -14.50 -5.72 -17.80
C PHE A 22 -14.15 -4.26 -18.07
N LYS A 23 -15.12 -3.48 -18.54
CA LYS A 23 -14.95 -2.05 -18.81
C LYS A 23 -14.64 -1.25 -17.53
N LEU A 24 -15.31 -1.57 -16.41
CA LEU A 24 -14.98 -0.96 -15.11
C LEU A 24 -13.58 -1.32 -14.64
N LEU A 25 -13.11 -2.54 -14.87
CA LEU A 25 -11.72 -2.93 -14.56
C LEU A 25 -10.73 -2.14 -15.41
N LEU A 26 -10.99 -1.98 -16.70
CA LEU A 26 -10.16 -1.17 -17.60
C LEU A 26 -10.10 0.29 -17.15
N VAL A 27 -11.22 0.87 -16.71
CA VAL A 27 -11.24 2.23 -16.14
C VAL A 27 -10.34 2.34 -14.90
N ASN A 28 -10.33 1.35 -14.02
CA ASN A 28 -9.45 1.36 -12.84
C ASN A 28 -7.97 1.25 -13.23
N GLN A 29 -7.64 0.44 -14.24
CA GLN A 29 -6.29 0.36 -14.78
C GLN A 29 -5.84 1.71 -15.36
N LEU A 30 -6.70 2.37 -16.14
CA LEU A 30 -6.41 3.71 -16.67
C LEU A 30 -6.22 4.74 -15.55
N ALA A 31 -7.06 4.68 -14.50
CA ALA A 31 -6.94 5.55 -13.34
C ALA A 31 -5.63 5.36 -12.57
N ALA A 32 -5.06 4.16 -12.57
CA ALA A 32 -3.75 3.89 -12.01
C ALA A 32 -2.60 4.31 -12.96
N LEU A 33 -2.68 3.90 -14.22
CA LEU A 33 -1.59 3.99 -15.21
C LEU A 33 -1.40 5.40 -15.78
N ALA A 34 -2.48 6.14 -16.01
CA ALA A 34 -2.39 7.50 -16.55
C ALA A 34 -1.59 8.44 -15.62
N PRO A 35 -1.92 8.60 -14.32
CA PRO A 35 -1.09 9.38 -13.40
C PRO A 35 0.29 8.76 -13.16
N TRP A 36 0.39 7.41 -13.18
CA TRP A 36 1.68 6.74 -13.04
C TRP A 36 2.61 7.08 -14.22
N SER A 37 2.09 7.23 -15.44
CA SER A 37 2.88 7.48 -16.65
C SER A 37 3.73 8.76 -16.58
N PHE A 38 3.33 9.75 -15.77
CA PHE A 38 4.09 10.99 -15.56
C PHE A 38 5.34 10.80 -14.70
N SER A 39 5.42 9.70 -13.94
CA SER A 39 6.53 9.45 -13.03
C SER A 39 7.23 8.10 -13.24
N LYS A 40 6.48 7.09 -13.68
CA LYS A 40 6.85 5.68 -13.75
C LYS A 40 7.61 5.22 -12.50
N GLY A 41 7.15 5.67 -11.33
CA GLY A 41 7.80 5.41 -10.05
C GLY A 41 7.53 4.01 -9.54
N VAL A 42 8.60 3.26 -9.27
CA VAL A 42 8.57 1.89 -8.72
C VAL A 42 9.29 1.86 -7.38
N TYR A 43 8.63 1.32 -6.36
CA TYR A 43 9.14 1.17 -5.00
C TYR A 43 9.40 -0.31 -4.74
N LYS A 44 10.66 -0.71 -4.81
CA LYS A 44 11.10 -2.10 -4.70
C LYS A 44 11.52 -2.40 -3.27
N PHE A 45 10.70 -3.14 -2.53
CA PHE A 45 11.02 -3.50 -1.16
C PHE A 45 12.14 -4.55 -1.09
N SER A 46 13.00 -4.44 -0.07
CA SER A 46 13.83 -5.57 0.32
C SER A 46 12.96 -6.70 0.90
N LYS A 47 13.34 -7.95 0.63
CA LYS A 47 12.60 -9.14 1.09
C LYS A 47 12.49 -9.19 2.61
N GLU A 48 13.57 -8.83 3.30
CA GLU A 48 13.65 -8.90 4.75
C GLU A 48 12.79 -7.84 5.43
N LEU A 49 12.77 -6.60 4.91
CA LEU A 49 11.90 -5.55 5.42
C LEU A 49 10.43 -5.87 5.12
N ALA A 50 10.10 -6.24 3.88
CA ALA A 50 8.74 -6.60 3.49
C ALA A 50 8.19 -7.68 4.42
N LYS A 51 8.98 -8.74 4.67
CA LYS A 51 8.60 -9.84 5.58
C LYS A 51 8.34 -9.35 7.00
N GLU A 52 9.20 -8.50 7.54
CA GLU A 52 9.05 -7.96 8.90
C GLU A 52 7.78 -7.09 9.01
N LEU A 53 7.55 -6.22 8.02
CA LEU A 53 6.37 -5.35 7.93
C LEU A 53 5.08 -6.17 7.89
N VAL A 54 4.93 -7.07 6.91
CA VAL A 54 3.67 -7.84 6.73
C VAL A 54 3.39 -8.84 7.85
N SER A 55 4.41 -9.18 8.65
CA SER A 55 4.26 -10.04 9.83
C SER A 55 3.86 -9.28 11.10
N SER A 56 3.94 -7.95 11.07
CA SER A 56 3.56 -7.09 12.20
C SER A 56 2.07 -6.76 12.11
N ALA A 57 1.39 -6.72 13.25
CA ALA A 57 0.02 -6.23 13.30
C ALA A 57 -0.05 -4.76 12.85
N LEU A 58 -1.15 -4.41 12.16
CA LEU A 58 -1.43 -3.01 11.88
C LEU A 58 -1.56 -2.24 13.21
N PRO A 59 -1.05 -1.00 13.28
CA PRO A 59 -1.10 -0.23 14.51
C PRO A 59 -2.50 0.30 14.73
N GLU A 60 -2.98 0.18 15.95
CA GLU A 60 -4.24 0.78 16.34
C GLU A 60 -4.19 2.30 16.16
N LYS A 61 -5.32 2.88 15.74
CA LYS A 61 -5.57 4.32 15.76
C LYS A 61 -4.69 5.17 14.83
N ILE A 62 -4.05 4.60 13.80
CA ILE A 62 -3.41 5.43 12.76
C ILE A 62 -4.48 6.19 11.97
N PRO A 63 -4.46 7.53 11.91
CA PRO A 63 -5.40 8.28 11.09
C PRO A 63 -5.16 8.02 9.60
N THR A 64 -6.23 7.92 8.79
CA THR A 64 -6.13 7.72 7.34
C THR A 64 -5.40 8.86 6.61
N GLU A 65 -5.31 10.05 7.22
CA GLU A 65 -4.54 11.19 6.70
C GLU A 65 -3.09 10.82 6.33
N ILE A 66 -2.47 9.87 7.04
CA ILE A 66 -1.09 9.46 6.71
C ILE A 66 -0.98 8.87 5.30
N LEU A 67 -2.04 8.22 4.81
CA LEU A 67 -2.08 7.61 3.48
C LEU A 67 -2.12 8.66 2.36
N LYS A 68 -2.49 9.91 2.68
CA LYS A 68 -2.40 11.03 1.73
C LYS A 68 -0.96 11.49 1.48
N LYS A 69 0.01 11.00 2.27
CA LYS A 69 1.43 11.32 2.10
C LYS A 69 2.15 10.48 1.04
N ILE A 70 1.43 9.66 0.26
CA ILE A 70 2.04 8.95 -0.86
C ILE A 70 2.86 9.92 -1.73
N PRO A 71 4.07 9.52 -2.16
CA PRO A 71 5.04 10.47 -2.68
C PRO A 71 4.69 11.05 -4.06
N LEU A 72 3.84 10.36 -4.82
CA LEU A 72 3.46 10.69 -6.20
C LEU A 72 1.97 10.41 -6.42
N TRP A 73 1.38 10.93 -7.50
CA TRP A 73 -0.05 10.75 -7.82
C TRP A 73 -0.45 9.28 -7.97
N SER A 74 0.45 8.46 -8.51
CA SER A 74 0.32 7.01 -8.56
C SER A 74 1.71 6.40 -8.54
N ILE A 75 1.89 5.32 -7.78
CA ILE A 75 3.14 4.57 -7.69
C ILE A 75 2.88 3.08 -7.87
N TYR A 76 3.88 2.36 -8.34
CA TYR A 76 3.89 0.90 -8.29
C TYR A 76 4.77 0.45 -7.12
N VAL A 77 4.25 -0.43 -6.27
CA VAL A 77 5.01 -1.05 -5.18
C VAL A 77 5.30 -2.49 -5.59
N GLU A 78 6.58 -2.78 -5.82
CA GLU A 78 7.04 -4.13 -6.17
C GLU A 78 7.23 -4.93 -4.87
N ILE A 79 6.56 -6.08 -4.81
CA ILE A 79 6.59 -6.99 -3.66
C ILE A 79 7.55 -8.14 -3.97
N PRO A 80 8.51 -8.45 -3.07
CA PRO A 80 9.38 -9.60 -3.24
C PRO A 80 8.62 -10.92 -3.27
N GLU A 81 9.11 -11.86 -4.09
CA GLU A 81 8.54 -13.20 -4.19
C GLU A 81 8.44 -13.91 -2.82
N GLY A 82 7.25 -14.49 -2.58
CA GLY A 82 6.92 -15.24 -1.36
C GLY A 82 6.46 -14.38 -0.18
N ILE A 83 6.24 -13.08 -0.37
CA ILE A 83 5.62 -12.20 0.65
C ILE A 83 4.09 -12.26 0.56
N ILE A 84 3.55 -12.14 -0.65
CA ILE A 84 2.15 -12.39 -0.99
C ILE A 84 2.17 -13.36 -2.18
N GLU A 85 1.38 -14.43 -2.10
CA GLU A 85 1.36 -15.48 -3.11
C GLU A 85 0.82 -14.93 -4.45
N ASP A 86 1.47 -15.31 -5.55
CA ASP A 86 1.15 -14.91 -6.93
C ASP A 86 1.03 -13.39 -7.19
N CYS A 87 1.57 -12.54 -6.31
CA CYS A 87 1.44 -11.09 -6.37
C CYS A 87 2.81 -10.44 -6.64
N ASN A 88 2.95 -9.82 -7.82
CA ASN A 88 4.16 -9.11 -8.23
C ASN A 88 4.28 -7.74 -7.53
N GLY A 89 3.13 -7.15 -7.19
CA GLY A 89 3.06 -5.81 -6.64
C GLY A 89 1.67 -5.24 -6.70
N PHE A 90 1.58 -3.92 -6.62
CA PHE A 90 0.31 -3.20 -6.75
C PHE A 90 0.54 -1.75 -7.13
N PHE A 91 -0.40 -1.17 -7.86
CA PHE A 91 -0.51 0.29 -7.95
C PHE A 91 -1.23 0.85 -6.73
N VAL A 92 -0.79 2.01 -6.26
CA VAL A 92 -1.52 2.79 -5.26
C VAL A 92 -1.59 4.25 -5.66
N PHE A 93 -2.79 4.82 -5.58
CA PHE A 93 -3.09 6.18 -6.01
C PHE A 93 -4.26 6.78 -5.22
N LEU A 94 -4.33 8.10 -5.21
CA LEU A 94 -5.45 8.84 -4.63
C LEU A 94 -6.49 9.14 -5.71
N GLU A 95 -7.75 9.12 -5.32
CA GLU A 95 -8.88 9.46 -6.18
C GLU A 95 -9.95 10.17 -5.34
N SER A 96 -10.89 10.87 -5.99
CA SER A 96 -12.11 11.32 -5.33
C SER A 96 -13.34 10.84 -6.09
N THR A 97 -14.29 10.29 -5.33
CA THR A 97 -15.61 9.88 -5.84
C THR A 97 -16.66 10.60 -5.03
N ASP A 98 -17.52 11.39 -5.69
CA ASP A 98 -18.61 12.14 -5.05
C ASP A 98 -18.17 13.06 -3.89
N GLY A 99 -16.94 13.59 -3.96
CA GLY A 99 -16.37 14.47 -2.94
C GLY A 99 -15.69 13.74 -1.77
N GLU A 100 -15.80 12.41 -1.71
CA GLU A 100 -15.06 11.59 -0.75
C GLU A 100 -13.68 11.27 -1.34
N GLU A 101 -12.62 11.40 -0.54
CA GLU A 101 -11.26 11.02 -0.93
C GLU A 101 -11.05 9.52 -0.70
N GLU A 102 -10.36 8.87 -1.61
CA GLU A 102 -10.13 7.43 -1.58
C GLU A 102 -8.65 7.12 -1.87
N LEU A 103 -8.10 6.16 -1.13
CA LEU A 103 -6.89 5.45 -1.52
C LEU A 103 -7.32 4.20 -2.28
N ARG A 104 -6.86 4.07 -3.52
CA ARG A 104 -7.13 2.90 -4.34
C ARG A 104 -5.87 2.07 -4.49
N ILE A 105 -6.01 0.78 -4.24
CA ILE A 105 -4.96 -0.22 -4.41
C ILE A 105 -5.40 -1.14 -5.54
N LEU A 106 -4.54 -1.32 -6.53
CA LEU A 106 -4.80 -2.16 -7.69
C LEU A 106 -3.72 -3.25 -7.74
N PRO A 107 -3.98 -4.41 -7.13
CA PRO A 107 -3.02 -5.51 -7.10
C PRO A 107 -2.70 -6.06 -8.49
N ASP A 108 -1.45 -6.46 -8.65
CA ASP A 108 -0.90 -7.05 -9.86
C ASP A 108 -0.54 -8.52 -9.58
N TYR A 109 -1.50 -9.40 -9.86
CA TYR A 109 -1.36 -10.84 -9.67
C TYR A 109 -1.22 -11.57 -11.00
N ASP A 110 -0.49 -12.67 -11.01
CA ASP A 110 -0.28 -13.48 -12.22
C ASP A 110 -1.55 -14.22 -12.69
N ASN A 111 -2.44 -14.56 -11.75
CA ASN A 111 -3.55 -15.48 -11.98
C ASN A 111 -4.94 -14.86 -11.84
N GLN A 112 -5.04 -13.56 -11.57
CA GLN A 112 -6.33 -12.87 -11.40
C GLN A 112 -6.30 -11.45 -11.97
N PRO A 113 -7.44 -10.95 -12.49
CA PRO A 113 -7.50 -9.59 -12.99
C PRO A 113 -7.36 -8.59 -11.84
N PRO A 114 -6.88 -7.37 -12.11
CA PRO A 114 -6.60 -6.38 -11.08
C PRO A 114 -7.89 -5.76 -10.56
N PHE A 115 -8.45 -6.33 -9.50
CA PHE A 115 -9.62 -5.79 -8.80
C PHE A 115 -9.20 -4.67 -7.84
N PRO A 116 -9.83 -3.48 -7.90
CA PRO A 116 -9.46 -2.38 -7.02
C PRO A 116 -9.96 -2.62 -5.58
N LEU A 117 -9.06 -2.43 -4.61
CA LEU A 117 -9.40 -2.28 -3.20
C LEU A 117 -9.48 -0.77 -2.90
N ILE A 118 -10.63 -0.32 -2.40
CA ILE A 118 -10.93 1.10 -2.23
C ILE A 118 -11.08 1.41 -0.75
N LEU A 119 -10.11 2.13 -0.20
CA LEU A 119 -10.18 2.64 1.17
C LEU A 119 -10.65 4.09 1.11
N LYS A 120 -11.72 4.39 1.83
CA LYS A 120 -12.11 5.79 2.03
C LYS A 120 -11.05 6.47 2.92
N LEU A 121 -10.85 7.77 2.74
CA LEU A 121 -9.98 8.61 3.56
C LEU A 121 -10.78 9.76 4.20
N GLY A 122 -10.50 10.08 5.45
CA GLY A 122 -11.25 11.09 6.20
C GLY A 122 -10.94 11.10 7.68
N ASP A 123 -11.89 11.56 8.49
CA ASP A 123 -11.74 11.72 9.95
C ASP A 123 -11.95 10.38 10.68
N TYR A 124 -11.17 9.38 10.30
CA TYR A 124 -11.18 8.03 10.86
C TYR A 124 -9.81 7.37 10.70
N THR A 125 -9.65 6.25 11.40
CA THR A 125 -8.44 5.45 11.43
C THR A 125 -8.38 4.48 10.24
N VAL A 126 -7.18 4.01 9.93
CA VAL A 126 -6.93 3.02 8.87
C VAL A 126 -7.72 1.73 9.15
N GLU A 127 -7.74 1.28 10.40
CA GLU A 127 -8.53 0.11 10.82
C GLU A 127 -10.03 0.31 10.58
N GLU A 128 -10.58 1.47 10.95
CA GLU A 128 -12.00 1.78 10.70
C GLU A 128 -12.34 1.80 9.20
N SER A 129 -11.44 2.33 8.36
CA SER A 129 -11.61 2.33 6.91
C SER A 129 -11.60 0.91 6.31
N ILE A 130 -10.68 0.04 6.78
CA ILE A 130 -10.65 -1.38 6.40
C ILE A 130 -11.96 -2.06 6.82
N LEU A 131 -12.37 -1.88 8.08
CA LEU A 131 -13.60 -2.49 8.59
C LEU A 131 -14.83 -2.05 7.80
N GLU A 132 -14.91 -0.78 7.39
CA GLU A 132 -16.02 -0.25 6.59
C GLU A 132 -16.04 -0.83 5.17
N LEU A 133 -14.86 -0.97 4.53
CA LEU A 133 -14.72 -1.65 3.25
C LEU A 133 -15.23 -3.10 3.34
N LEU A 134 -14.80 -3.84 4.37
CA LEU A 134 -15.20 -5.23 4.58
C LEU A 134 -16.71 -5.36 4.83
N LYS A 135 -17.29 -4.49 5.67
CA LYS A 135 -18.73 -4.45 5.93
C LYS A 135 -19.51 -4.18 4.65
N THR A 136 -19.08 -3.21 3.86
CA THR A 136 -19.74 -2.84 2.60
C THR A 136 -19.68 -3.98 1.58
N ASN A 137 -18.52 -4.60 1.41
CA ASN A 137 -18.34 -5.73 0.49
C ASN A 137 -19.13 -6.96 0.94
N THR A 138 -19.07 -7.29 2.23
CA THR A 138 -19.82 -8.42 2.80
C THR A 138 -21.32 -8.26 2.60
N LYS A 139 -21.89 -7.08 2.90
CA LYS A 139 -23.31 -6.80 2.67
C LYS A 139 -23.70 -6.93 1.20
N LYS A 140 -22.89 -6.39 0.28
CA LYS A 140 -23.14 -6.49 -1.17
C LYS A 140 -23.09 -7.94 -1.66
N VAL A 141 -22.15 -8.72 -1.15
CA VAL A 141 -22.02 -10.16 -1.45
C VAL A 141 -23.23 -10.92 -0.94
N GLU A 142 -23.59 -10.74 0.34
CA GLU A 142 -24.71 -11.43 0.96
C GLU A 142 -26.03 -11.11 0.27
N GLN A 143 -26.25 -9.85 -0.11
CA GLN A 143 -27.44 -9.44 -0.88
C GLN A 143 -27.50 -10.09 -2.27
N LYS A 144 -26.35 -10.31 -2.93
CA LYS A 144 -26.30 -10.90 -4.27
C LYS A 144 -26.35 -12.44 -4.27
N LEU A 145 -25.70 -13.08 -3.30
CA LEU A 145 -25.49 -14.54 -3.28
C LEU A 145 -26.34 -15.26 -2.21
N GLY A 146 -26.95 -14.53 -1.28
CA GLY A 146 -27.61 -15.08 -0.10
C GLY A 146 -26.62 -15.64 0.94
N PHE A 147 -27.14 -16.02 2.11
CA PHE A 147 -26.33 -16.53 3.23
C PHE A 147 -25.50 -17.77 2.86
N ALA A 148 -26.09 -18.73 2.14
CA ALA A 148 -25.39 -19.95 1.71
C ALA A 148 -24.26 -19.68 0.71
N GLY A 149 -24.38 -18.65 -0.12
CA GLY A 149 -23.31 -18.21 -1.02
C GLY A 149 -22.21 -17.45 -0.28
N PHE A 150 -22.58 -16.63 0.70
CA PHE A 150 -21.63 -15.95 1.58
C PHE A 150 -20.75 -16.93 2.37
N GLU A 151 -21.34 -17.93 3.03
CA GLU A 151 -20.56 -18.91 3.80
C GLU A 151 -19.58 -19.70 2.93
N ARG A 152 -19.87 -19.91 1.64
CA ARG A 152 -18.94 -20.53 0.69
C ARG A 152 -17.71 -19.67 0.38
N ILE A 153 -17.84 -18.34 0.42
CA ILE A 153 -16.75 -17.43 0.03
C ILE A 153 -16.11 -16.71 1.22
N LYS A 154 -16.60 -16.94 2.43
CA LYS A 154 -16.15 -16.30 3.67
C LYS A 154 -14.64 -16.41 3.91
N GLU A 155 -14.04 -17.58 3.66
CA GLU A 155 -12.59 -17.75 3.83
C GLU A 155 -11.80 -16.98 2.76
N SER A 156 -12.34 -16.87 1.53
CA SER A 156 -11.74 -16.04 0.48
C SER A 156 -11.80 -14.56 0.85
N ILE A 157 -12.91 -14.08 1.40
CA ILE A 157 -13.03 -12.70 1.92
C ILE A 157 -11.99 -12.46 3.02
N LYS A 158 -11.85 -13.39 3.97
CA LYS A 158 -10.87 -13.29 5.05
C LYS A 158 -9.42 -13.26 4.51
N THR A 159 -9.13 -14.05 3.49
CA THR A 159 -7.81 -14.06 2.82
C THR A 159 -7.54 -12.70 2.16
N GLN A 160 -8.51 -12.16 1.43
CA GLN A 160 -8.42 -10.82 0.84
C GLN A 160 -8.24 -9.72 1.90
N THR A 161 -8.88 -9.84 3.07
CA THR A 161 -8.66 -8.93 4.20
C THR A 161 -7.21 -8.95 4.65
N LEU A 162 -6.65 -10.15 4.88
CA LEU A 162 -5.28 -10.30 5.33
C LEU A 162 -4.30 -9.72 4.30
N GLU A 163 -4.55 -9.92 3.00
CA GLU A 163 -3.74 -9.33 1.94
C GLU A 163 -3.85 -7.80 1.90
N LEU A 164 -5.04 -7.25 2.10
CA LEU A 164 -5.24 -5.81 2.19
C LEU A 164 -4.41 -5.19 3.32
N GLU A 165 -4.39 -5.81 4.50
CA GLU A 165 -3.59 -5.34 5.63
C GLU A 165 -2.09 -5.34 5.29
N LYS A 166 -1.62 -6.34 4.53
CA LYS A 166 -0.22 -6.39 4.06
C LYS A 166 0.08 -5.23 3.11
N PHE A 167 -0.78 -4.97 2.11
CA PHE A 167 -0.61 -3.83 1.20
C PHE A 167 -0.54 -2.51 1.96
N ILE A 168 -1.48 -2.30 2.89
CA ILE A 168 -1.54 -1.09 3.73
C ILE A 168 -0.26 -0.93 4.54
N THR A 169 0.26 -2.01 5.12
CA THR A 169 1.50 -1.94 5.92
C THR A 169 2.70 -1.49 5.09
N LEU A 170 2.80 -1.95 3.84
CA LEU A 170 3.84 -1.49 2.90
C LEU A 170 3.65 -0.01 2.52
N ILE A 171 2.41 0.42 2.27
CA ILE A 171 2.07 1.82 1.96
C ILE A 171 2.40 2.73 3.15
N LEU A 172 2.06 2.32 4.38
CA LEU A 172 2.38 3.04 5.60
C LEU A 172 3.89 3.23 5.77
N TYR A 173 4.70 2.24 5.38
CA TYR A 173 6.16 2.38 5.43
C TYR A 173 6.64 3.45 4.46
N ILE A 174 6.15 3.44 3.21
CA ILE A 174 6.48 4.48 2.22
C ILE A 174 6.07 5.88 2.72
N CYS A 175 4.93 5.99 3.40
CA CYS A 175 4.44 7.24 3.98
C CYS A 175 5.13 7.65 5.29
N SER A 176 5.95 6.77 5.88
CA SER A 176 6.63 7.06 7.15
C SER A 176 7.77 8.07 6.96
N GLU A 177 7.99 8.90 7.97
CA GLU A 177 9.01 9.96 7.93
C GLU A 177 10.43 9.38 7.90
N ASN A 178 10.63 8.24 8.55
CA ASN A 178 11.90 7.54 8.61
C ASN A 178 12.02 6.38 7.61
N ALA A 179 11.21 6.39 6.54
CA ALA A 179 11.29 5.41 5.47
C ALA A 179 12.68 5.46 4.81
N GLU A 180 13.36 4.31 4.74
CA GLU A 180 14.61 4.21 4.00
C GLU A 180 14.28 3.99 2.52
N ILE A 181 14.36 5.04 1.71
CA ILE A 181 14.09 4.99 0.27
C ILE A 181 15.31 5.53 -0.46
N THR A 182 15.99 4.67 -1.21
CA THR A 182 17.24 4.99 -1.92
C THR A 182 17.11 4.67 -3.40
N GLY A 183 17.84 5.38 -4.25
CA GLY A 183 17.80 5.15 -5.70
C GLY A 183 18.82 6.00 -6.42
N THR A 184 19.02 5.72 -7.71
CA THR A 184 19.93 6.51 -8.57
C THR A 184 19.48 7.96 -8.68
N TYR A 185 18.18 8.21 -8.59
CA TYR A 185 17.60 9.53 -8.49
C TYR A 185 17.12 9.81 -7.06
N SER A 186 17.52 10.95 -6.50
CA SER A 186 17.14 11.36 -5.15
C SER A 186 15.61 11.42 -5.00
N HIS A 187 15.05 10.57 -4.13
CA HIS A 187 13.61 10.51 -3.86
C HIS A 187 13.06 11.83 -3.32
N THR A 188 13.82 12.50 -2.44
CA THR A 188 13.43 13.79 -1.86
C THR A 188 13.35 14.89 -2.91
N THR A 189 14.36 14.97 -3.78
CA THR A 189 14.40 15.92 -4.90
C THR A 189 13.29 15.63 -5.93
N TYR A 190 12.98 14.35 -6.15
CA TYR A 190 11.90 13.94 -7.05
C TYR A 190 10.54 14.39 -6.54
N LYS A 191 10.26 14.17 -5.24
CA LYS A 191 9.02 14.60 -4.59
C LYS A 191 8.86 16.13 -4.63
N GLN A 192 9.94 16.89 -4.46
CA GLN A 192 9.91 18.35 -4.56
C GLN A 192 9.58 18.81 -5.99
N ARG A 193 10.23 18.25 -7.01
CA ARG A 193 9.93 18.57 -8.42
C ARG A 193 8.49 18.27 -8.82
N ALA A 194 7.92 17.18 -8.32
CA ALA A 194 6.52 16.84 -8.56
C ALA A 194 5.55 17.89 -7.99
N LYS A 195 5.88 18.50 -6.85
CA LYS A 195 5.09 19.58 -6.25
C LYS A 195 5.25 20.92 -6.97
N GLU A 196 6.44 21.23 -7.46
CA GLU A 196 6.77 22.51 -8.10
C GLU A 196 6.30 22.61 -9.56
N LYS A 197 6.06 21.48 -10.25
CA LYS A 197 5.59 21.41 -11.63
C LYS A 197 4.10 21.75 -11.83
N SER A 198 3.54 22.66 -11.04
CA SER A 198 2.13 23.08 -11.19
C SER A 198 1.82 23.83 -12.50
N ASN A 199 2.84 24.21 -13.30
CA ASN A 199 2.70 25.02 -14.52
C ASN A 199 3.50 24.51 -15.74
N ILE A 200 3.93 23.25 -15.80
CA ILE A 200 4.77 22.72 -16.90
C ILE A 200 4.05 21.57 -17.59
N GLU A 201 4.08 21.55 -18.93
CA GLU A 201 3.63 20.46 -19.80
C GLU A 201 3.82 19.09 -19.14
N LEU A 202 2.70 18.43 -18.82
CA LEU A 202 2.67 17.11 -18.22
C LEU A 202 3.05 16.08 -19.28
N ASN A 203 4.34 15.95 -19.55
CA ASN A 203 4.88 14.92 -20.42
C ASN A 203 5.07 13.62 -19.64
N GLN A 204 4.79 12.49 -20.30
CA GLN A 204 5.07 11.17 -19.72
C GLN A 204 6.57 11.02 -19.41
N ALA A 205 6.89 10.35 -18.32
CA ALA A 205 8.26 10.00 -18.01
C ALA A 205 8.82 9.05 -19.07
N ALA A 206 10.00 9.36 -19.60
CA ALA A 206 10.63 8.54 -20.64
C ALA A 206 11.04 7.15 -20.11
N GLN A 207 11.46 7.06 -18.85
CA GLN A 207 11.99 5.85 -18.24
C GLN A 207 11.34 5.58 -16.88
N VAL A 208 11.34 4.30 -16.49
CA VAL A 208 10.94 3.86 -15.16
C VAL A 208 12.00 4.30 -14.15
N THR A 209 11.56 4.88 -13.03
CA THR A 209 12.44 5.24 -11.92
C THR A 209 12.20 4.25 -10.78
N VAL A 210 13.24 3.51 -10.40
CA VAL A 210 13.17 2.50 -9.35
C VAL A 210 13.87 3.01 -8.09
N TRP A 211 13.19 2.89 -6.95
CA TRP A 211 13.77 3.11 -5.63
C TRP A 211 13.79 1.82 -4.82
N ASP A 212 14.95 1.49 -4.26
CA ASP A 212 15.12 0.45 -3.25
C ASP A 212 14.53 0.95 -1.92
N VAL A 213 13.63 0.16 -1.33
CA VAL A 213 12.98 0.45 -0.05
C VAL A 213 13.50 -0.49 1.03
N GLY A 214 14.17 0.08 2.03
CA GLY A 214 14.72 -0.66 3.17
C GLY A 214 15.86 -1.61 2.83
N LYS A 215 16.79 -1.19 1.97
CA LYS A 215 17.93 -2.00 1.54
C LYS A 215 18.90 -2.27 2.69
N GLU A 216 19.33 -1.22 3.39
CA GLU A 216 20.24 -1.31 4.52
C GLU A 216 19.56 -1.87 5.75
N ILE A 217 18.31 -1.48 6.02
CA ILE A 217 17.47 -2.13 7.05
C ILE A 217 17.33 -3.62 6.76
N GLY A 218 17.04 -4.00 5.52
CA GLY A 218 16.89 -5.40 5.10
C GLY A 218 18.17 -6.21 5.31
N LYS A 219 19.32 -5.63 4.93
CA LYS A 219 20.64 -6.22 5.21
C LYS A 219 20.85 -6.46 6.70
N LYS A 220 20.62 -5.45 7.55
CA LYS A 220 20.74 -5.58 9.01
C LYS A 220 19.81 -6.65 9.58
N LEU A 221 18.58 -6.75 9.08
CA LEU A 221 17.63 -7.79 9.48
C LEU A 221 18.11 -9.20 9.10
N ARG A 222 18.71 -9.36 7.91
CA ARG A 222 19.32 -10.62 7.47
C ARG A 222 20.49 -11.01 8.36
N ASP A 223 21.47 -10.11 8.51
CA ASP A 223 22.70 -10.34 9.29
C ASP A 223 22.35 -10.72 10.75
N TYR A 224 21.35 -10.04 11.32
CA TYR A 224 20.85 -10.36 12.66
C TYR A 224 20.24 -11.77 12.78
N ARG A 225 19.39 -12.17 11.82
CA ARG A 225 18.76 -13.49 11.81
C ARG A 225 19.79 -14.61 11.61
N GLU A 226 20.81 -14.38 10.79
CA GLU A 226 21.92 -15.33 10.59
C GLU A 226 22.76 -15.50 11.86
N THR A 227 23.13 -14.39 12.51
CA THR A 227 23.84 -14.41 13.80
C THR A 227 23.06 -15.20 14.85
N LYS A 228 21.75 -14.93 14.98
CA LYS A 228 20.87 -15.63 15.94
C LYS A 228 20.83 -17.14 15.69
N LYS A 229 20.69 -17.58 14.43
CA LYS A 229 20.69 -19.01 14.08
C LYS A 229 22.00 -19.68 14.47
N GLN A 230 23.14 -19.01 14.31
CA GLN A 230 24.44 -19.57 14.70
C GLN A 230 24.59 -19.70 16.23
N THR A 231 24.15 -18.70 17.00
CA THR A 231 24.23 -18.74 18.48
C THR A 231 23.34 -19.82 19.10
N GLU A 232 22.14 -20.04 18.54
CA GLU A 232 21.21 -21.10 18.96
C GLU A 232 21.75 -22.51 18.67
N ILE A 233 22.56 -22.68 17.61
CA ILE A 233 23.17 -23.97 17.26
C ILE A 233 24.42 -24.25 18.12
N GLN A 234 25.20 -23.22 18.49
CA GLN A 234 26.49 -23.40 19.17
C GLN A 234 26.42 -23.38 20.71
N SER A 235 25.34 -22.91 21.34
CA SER A 235 25.32 -22.78 22.80
C SER A 235 23.92 -22.79 23.44
N ASN A 236 23.84 -23.31 24.66
CA ASN A 236 22.71 -23.11 25.58
C ASN A 236 22.65 -21.67 26.16
N MET A 237 23.24 -20.67 25.48
CA MET A 237 23.21 -19.28 25.93
C MET A 237 21.82 -18.68 25.74
N LYS A 238 21.39 -17.86 26.71
CA LYS A 238 20.12 -17.13 26.63
C LYS A 238 20.16 -16.16 25.45
N SER A 239 19.27 -16.38 24.48
CA SER A 239 19.10 -15.47 23.33
C SER A 239 18.83 -14.04 23.81
N PRO A 240 19.47 -13.01 23.21
CA PRO A 240 19.20 -11.61 23.55
C PRO A 240 17.71 -11.28 23.36
N HIS A 241 17.13 -10.51 24.29
CA HIS A 241 15.74 -10.10 24.19
C HIS A 241 15.58 -9.11 23.02
N ILE A 242 14.63 -9.36 22.12
CA ILE A 242 14.36 -8.47 20.99
C ILE A 242 13.23 -7.52 21.37
N ARG A 243 13.49 -6.21 21.31
CA ARG A 243 12.40 -5.23 21.25
C ARG A 243 11.77 -5.35 19.87
N ARG A 244 10.52 -5.78 19.81
CA ARG A 244 9.77 -5.99 18.56
C ARG A 244 9.65 -4.70 17.74
N ALA A 245 9.53 -4.85 16.44
CA ALA A 245 9.15 -3.78 15.54
C ALA A 245 7.80 -3.20 15.97
N HIS A 246 7.65 -1.88 15.88
CA HIS A 246 6.41 -1.21 16.22
C HIS A 246 6.33 0.16 15.54
N TRP A 247 5.09 0.61 15.36
CA TRP A 247 4.79 1.88 14.72
C TRP A 247 4.49 2.95 15.75
N HIS A 248 4.92 4.17 15.48
CA HIS A 248 4.58 5.34 16.28
C HIS A 248 4.07 6.44 15.37
N HIS A 249 2.92 7.03 15.70
CA HIS A 249 2.44 8.24 15.07
C HIS A 249 2.29 9.36 16.09
N PHE A 250 2.49 10.60 15.64
CA PHE A 250 2.37 11.79 16.50
C PHE A 250 2.09 13.02 15.65
N TRP A 251 1.48 14.03 16.27
CA TRP A 251 1.20 15.31 15.64
C TRP A 251 2.27 16.33 16.01
N ILE A 252 2.81 17.02 15.02
CA ILE A 252 3.72 18.17 15.22
C ILE A 252 3.06 19.46 14.76
N GLY A 253 3.61 20.61 15.14
CA GLY A 253 3.11 21.92 14.74
C GLY A 253 2.11 22.57 15.70
N GLY A 254 1.74 23.81 15.41
CA GLY A 254 0.83 24.60 16.24
C GLY A 254 -0.64 24.19 16.08
N LYS A 255 -1.52 24.71 16.95
CA LYS A 255 -2.97 24.38 16.95
C LYS A 255 -3.66 24.57 15.59
N ARG A 256 -3.17 25.48 14.73
CA ARG A 256 -3.74 25.80 13.42
C ARG A 256 -3.07 25.08 12.24
N SER A 257 -1.95 24.40 12.47
CA SER A 257 -1.16 23.74 11.42
C SER A 257 -0.51 22.49 12.02
N LYS A 258 -1.35 21.51 12.35
CA LYS A 258 -0.87 20.22 12.82
C LYS A 258 -0.49 19.36 11.62
N GLU A 259 0.62 18.66 11.71
CA GLU A 259 1.06 17.67 10.73
C GLU A 259 1.18 16.31 11.41
N LEU A 260 0.53 15.30 10.83
CA LEU A 260 0.65 13.92 11.27
C LEU A 260 1.96 13.31 10.76
N LEU A 261 2.79 12.79 11.66
CA LEU A 261 3.97 11.99 11.32
C LEU A 261 3.78 10.54 11.73
N LEU A 262 4.35 9.63 10.94
CA LEU A 262 4.40 8.20 11.21
C LEU A 262 5.86 7.74 11.15
N ARG A 263 6.26 6.88 12.09
CA ARG A 263 7.57 6.23 12.11
C ARG A 263 7.41 4.73 12.30
N TRP A 264 8.23 3.96 11.58
CA TRP A 264 8.41 2.53 11.83
C TRP A 264 9.74 2.30 12.53
N LEU A 265 9.70 1.71 13.73
CA LEU A 265 10.91 1.42 14.49
C LEU A 265 11.30 -0.04 14.25
N SER A 266 12.48 -0.24 13.67
CA SER A 266 13.04 -1.57 13.42
C SER A 266 13.25 -2.33 14.73
N PRO A 267 13.21 -3.67 14.72
CA PRO A 267 13.52 -4.45 15.92
C PRO A 267 14.95 -4.16 16.37
N ILE A 268 15.13 -3.93 17.68
CA ILE A 268 16.44 -3.64 18.28
C ILE A 268 16.81 -4.81 19.20
N PRO A 269 17.99 -5.42 19.05
CA PRO A 269 18.53 -6.34 20.04
C PRO A 269 18.77 -5.57 21.34
N VAL A 270 18.10 -5.97 22.43
CA VAL A 270 18.31 -5.38 23.75
C VAL A 270 19.37 -6.23 24.46
N ASN A 271 20.47 -5.58 24.89
CA ASN A 271 21.68 -6.16 25.48
C ASN A 271 22.61 -6.86 24.48
N LEU A 272 23.36 -6.07 23.71
CA LEU A 272 24.65 -6.47 23.15
C LEU A 272 25.76 -6.06 24.12
#